data_AF-A0A4R0R2R4-F1
#
_entry.id   AF-A0A4R0R2R4-F1
#
_cell.length_a   1.000
_cell.length_b   1.000
_cell.length_c   1.000
_cell.angle_alpha   90.00
_cell.angle_beta   90.00
_cell.angle_gamma   90.00
#
_symmetry.space_group_name_H-M   'P 1'
#
loop_
_entity.id
_entity.type
_entity.pdbx_description
1 polymer ?
#
loop_
_entity_poly.entity_id
_entity_poly.type
_entity_poly.pdbx_seq_one_letter_code
_entity_poly.pdbx_strand_id
1 'polypeptide(L)'
;MVDTTIAIISPGAMGSAIAKRLTTSNLTVLTTLTHRSEATRLRARDAGMQDVTLSDIARRARWVLSILPPSSALAFAQQFRDEYMALQDGEREQARSEKIAFVDCNAVNPETVKKIGAVFQGTPIIFIDAAIIGFPP
;
A
#
# COMPACT_ATOMS: atom_id res chain seq x y z
N MET A 1 -13.45 17.28 7.62
CA MET A 1 -12.32 16.99 6.70
C MET A 1 -12.31 15.49 6.50
N VAL A 2 -12.10 14.98 5.28
CA VAL A 2 -12.01 13.54 5.07
C VAL A 2 -10.63 13.11 5.52
N ASP A 3 -10.54 12.40 6.65
CA ASP A 3 -9.28 11.86 7.15
C ASP A 3 -8.70 10.89 6.12
N THR A 4 -7.64 11.30 5.42
CA THR A 4 -7.04 10.50 4.36
C THR A 4 -6.22 9.38 4.98
N THR A 5 -6.64 8.13 4.74
CA THR A 5 -5.92 6.95 5.19
C THR A 5 -5.02 6.43 4.06
N ILE A 6 -3.74 6.26 4.38
CA ILE A 6 -2.71 5.81 3.46
C ILE A 6 -2.16 4.48 3.97
N ALA A 7 -2.01 3.49 3.11
CA ALA A 7 -1.26 2.28 3.41
C ALA A 7 0.13 2.35 2.77
N ILE A 8 1.16 2.00 3.53
CA ILE A 8 2.50 1.76 3.00
C ILE A 8 2.83 0.30 3.23
N ILE A 9 3.07 -0.42 2.15
CA ILE A 9 3.36 -1.84 2.19
C ILE A 9 4.86 -2.04 2.27
N SER A 10 5.26 -2.80 3.29
CA SER A 10 6.65 -3.03 3.69
C SER A 10 7.34 -1.77 4.26
N PRO A 11 7.43 -1.67 5.59
CA PRO A 11 8.19 -0.60 6.24
C PRO A 11 9.67 -0.93 6.20
N GLY A 12 10.25 -0.92 4.99
CA GLY A 12 11.69 -0.91 4.69
C GLY A 12 12.37 0.38 5.20
N ALA A 13 13.64 0.62 4.89
CA ALA A 13 14.27 1.91 5.20
C ALA A 13 13.48 3.07 4.56
N MET A 14 13.18 2.94 3.26
CA MET A 14 12.37 3.91 2.53
C MET A 14 10.93 4.00 3.03
N GLY A 15 10.24 2.86 3.15
CA GLY A 15 8.83 2.83 3.55
C GLY A 15 8.57 3.41 4.95
N SER A 16 9.44 3.11 5.92
CA SER A 16 9.32 3.65 7.28
C SER A 16 9.65 5.15 7.36
N ALA A 17 10.63 5.63 6.59
CA ALA A 17 10.96 7.05 6.50
C ALA A 17 9.79 7.88 5.93
N ILE A 18 9.21 7.44 4.80
CA ILE A 18 8.02 8.08 4.22
C ILE A 18 6.84 8.02 5.20
N ALA A 19 6.61 6.87 5.82
CA ALA A 19 5.56 6.72 6.83
C ALA A 19 5.72 7.71 7.97
N LYS A 20 6.94 7.90 8.49
CA LYS A 20 7.23 8.86 9.56
C LYS A 20 6.87 10.29 9.17
N ARG A 21 7.15 10.70 7.93
CA ARG A 21 6.79 12.03 7.43
C ARG A 21 5.27 12.22 7.39
N LEU A 22 4.53 11.22 6.91
CA LEU A 22 3.07 11.25 6.82
C LEU A 22 2.42 11.25 8.21
N THR A 23 2.85 10.39 9.13
CA THR A 23 2.29 10.32 10.48
C THR A 23 2.60 11.58 11.29
N THR A 24 3.79 12.18 11.13
CA THR A 24 4.13 13.48 11.73
C THR A 24 3.24 14.61 11.19
N SER A 25 2.64 14.43 10.02
CA SER A 25 1.68 15.36 9.41
C SER A 25 0.23 15.03 9.79
N ASN A 26 0.02 14.21 10.83
CA ASN A 26 -1.28 13.75 11.34
C ASN A 26 -2.11 12.91 10.36
N LEU A 27 -1.48 12.26 9.38
CA LEU A 27 -2.16 11.30 8.51
C LEU A 27 -2.15 9.89 9.12
N THR A 28 -3.24 9.16 8.92
CA THR A 28 -3.30 7.74 9.31
C THR A 28 -2.50 6.92 8.31
N VAL A 29 -1.46 6.23 8.79
CA VAL A 29 -0.66 5.31 7.98
C VAL A 29 -0.88 3.87 8.43
N LEU A 30 -1.42 3.04 7.55
CA LEU A 30 -1.61 1.61 7.75
C LEU A 30 -0.44 0.81 7.16
N THR A 31 -0.18 -0.35 7.74
CA THR A 31 0.71 -1.38 7.19
C THR A 31 0.18 -2.75 7.59
N THR A 32 0.72 -3.80 6.98
CA THR A 32 0.55 -5.17 7.46
C THR A 32 1.91 -5.80 7.76
N LEU A 33 2.06 -6.36 8.96
CA LEU A 33 3.33 -6.90 9.45
C LEU A 33 3.31 -8.42 9.64
N THR A 34 2.27 -9.09 9.15
CA THR A 34 2.17 -10.56 9.15
C THR A 34 3.43 -11.18 8.53
N HIS A 35 4.04 -12.12 9.25
CA HIS A 35 5.31 -12.78 8.88
C HIS A 35 6.54 -11.86 8.72
N ARG A 36 6.52 -10.64 9.26
CA ARG A 36 7.68 -9.73 9.25
C ARG A 36 8.55 -9.88 10.49
N SER A 37 9.85 -9.64 10.31
CA SER A 37 10.85 -9.66 11.37
C SER A 37 10.59 -8.60 12.44
N GLU A 38 11.11 -8.81 13.64
CA GLU A 38 11.02 -7.85 14.75
C GLU A 38 11.60 -6.49 14.37
N ALA A 39 12.75 -6.46 13.68
CA ALA A 39 13.36 -5.21 13.19
C ALA A 39 12.44 -4.43 12.22
N THR A 40 11.58 -5.13 11.47
CA THR A 40 10.58 -4.49 10.59
C THR A 40 9.40 -3.95 11.40
N ARG A 41 8.97 -4.70 12.42
CA ARG A 41 7.91 -4.27 13.33
C ARG A 41 8.32 -3.05 14.17
N LEU A 42 9.57 -2.99 14.61
CA LEU A 42 10.09 -1.84 15.34
C LEU A 42 10.07 -0.59 14.46
N ARG A 43 10.61 -0.66 13.24
CA ARG A 43 10.59 0.48 12.29
C ARG A 43 9.18 0.96 11.98
N ALA A 44 8.22 0.06 11.84
CA ALA A 44 6.82 0.43 11.64
C ALA A 44 6.25 1.21 12.84
N ARG A 45 6.52 0.73 14.06
CA ARG A 45 6.09 1.37 15.31
C ARG A 45 6.74 2.74 15.49
N ASP A 46 8.05 2.85 15.27
CA ASP A 46 8.79 4.12 15.38
C ASP A 46 8.31 5.16 14.35
N ALA A 47 7.88 4.69 13.18
CA ALA A 47 7.26 5.48 12.13
C ALA A 47 5.79 5.87 12.42
N GLY A 48 5.18 5.37 13.51
CA GLY A 48 3.79 5.65 13.88
C GLY A 48 2.75 4.91 13.04
N MET A 49 3.14 3.82 12.37
CA MET A 49 2.24 3.05 11.51
C MET A 49 1.32 2.15 12.33
N GLN A 50 0.10 1.94 11.84
CA GLN A 50 -0.88 1.02 12.42
C GLN A 50 -0.81 -0.32 11.69
N ASP A 51 -0.50 -1.40 12.43
CA ASP A 51 -0.52 -2.77 11.90
C ASP A 51 -1.96 -3.27 11.83
N VAL A 52 -2.41 -3.63 10.63
CA VAL A 52 -3.77 -4.11 10.34
C VAL A 52 -3.72 -5.27 9.33
N THR A 53 -4.87 -5.90 9.12
CA THR A 53 -5.00 -6.94 8.09
C THR A 53 -4.96 -6.35 6.68
N LEU A 54 -4.64 -7.17 5.67
CA LEU A 54 -4.69 -6.73 4.27
C LEU A 54 -6.13 -6.36 3.86
N SER A 55 -7.12 -7.07 4.40
CA SER A 55 -8.55 -6.77 4.25
C SER A 55 -8.90 -5.37 4.75
N ASP A 56 -8.41 -5.02 5.95
CA ASP A 56 -8.59 -3.68 6.50
C ASP A 56 -7.93 -2.60 5.65
N ILE A 57 -6.77 -2.88 5.07
CA ILE A 57 -6.13 -1.97 4.11
C ILE A 57 -7.01 -1.80 2.88
N ALA A 58 -7.47 -2.89 2.27
CA ALA A 58 -8.32 -2.84 1.08
C ALA A 58 -9.63 -2.09 1.31
N ARG A 59 -10.17 -2.16 2.53
CA ARG A 59 -11.42 -1.49 2.93
C ARG A 59 -11.25 -0.02 3.30
N ARG A 60 -10.15 0.34 3.98
CA ARG A 60 -9.99 1.66 4.64
C ARG A 60 -9.01 2.59 3.95
N ALA A 61 -8.06 2.07 3.18
CA ALA A 61 -7.03 2.89 2.56
C ALA A 61 -7.53 3.52 1.27
N ARG A 62 -7.31 4.82 1.12
CA ARG A 62 -7.52 5.51 -0.15
C ARG A 62 -6.31 5.36 -1.07
N TRP A 63 -5.12 5.30 -0.49
CA TRP A 63 -3.85 5.17 -1.20
C TRP A 63 -3.09 3.98 -0.67
N VAL A 64 -2.64 3.08 -1.55
CA VAL A 64 -1.82 1.93 -1.20
C VAL A 64 -0.49 2.06 -1.92
N LEU A 65 0.56 2.43 -1.18
CA LEU A 65 1.91 2.62 -1.70
C LEU A 65 2.68 1.30 -1.55
N SER A 66 2.99 0.67 -2.67
CA SER A 66 3.77 -0.57 -2.73
C SER A 66 5.27 -0.22 -2.74
N ILE A 67 5.95 -0.46 -1.60
CA ILE A 67 7.39 -0.17 -1.41
C ILE A 67 8.12 -1.44 -0.95
N LEU A 68 8.24 -2.37 -1.89
CA LEU A 68 8.73 -3.74 -1.74
C LEU A 68 10.01 -3.98 -2.54
N PRO A 69 10.73 -5.09 -2.29
CA PRO A 69 11.69 -5.62 -3.26
C PRO A 69 11.00 -5.86 -4.62
N PRO A 70 11.64 -5.52 -5.76
CA PRO A 70 11.04 -5.65 -7.10
C PRO A 70 10.49 -7.05 -7.42
N SER A 71 11.14 -8.10 -6.91
CA SER A 71 10.72 -9.50 -7.10
C SER A 71 9.37 -9.84 -6.45
N SER A 72 8.92 -9.05 -5.48
CA SER A 72 7.67 -9.28 -4.75
C SER A 72 6.50 -8.44 -5.27
N ALA A 73 6.77 -7.44 -6.12
CA ALA A 73 5.78 -6.42 -6.49
C ALA A 73 4.54 -7.01 -7.19
N LEU A 74 4.74 -7.86 -8.21
CA LEU A 74 3.64 -8.48 -8.96
C LEU A 74 2.79 -9.41 -8.11
N ALA A 75 3.43 -10.29 -7.33
CA ALA A 75 2.73 -11.23 -6.46
C ALA A 75 1.89 -10.49 -5.41
N PHE A 76 2.43 -9.40 -4.84
CA PHE A 76 1.69 -8.59 -3.89
C PHE A 76 0.52 -7.84 -4.54
N ALA A 77 0.68 -7.30 -5.75
CA ALA A 77 -0.43 -6.67 -6.47
C ALA A 77 -1.59 -7.64 -6.73
N GLN A 78 -1.28 -8.88 -7.12
CA GLN A 78 -2.28 -9.94 -7.28
C GLN A 78 -3.00 -10.25 -5.97
N GLN A 79 -2.24 -10.46 -4.89
CA GLN A 79 -2.78 -10.71 -3.56
C GLN A 79 -3.69 -9.57 -3.09
N PHE A 80 -3.27 -8.32 -3.27
CA PHE A 80 -4.06 -7.15 -2.88
C PHE A 80 -5.36 -7.04 -3.70
N ARG A 81 -5.29 -7.29 -5.01
CA ARG A 81 -6.48 -7.35 -5.87
C ARG A 81 -7.44 -8.45 -5.42
N ASP A 82 -6.93 -9.65 -5.11
CA ASP A 82 -7.76 -10.76 -4.65
C ASP A 82 -8.45 -10.45 -3.33
N GLU A 83 -7.72 -9.85 -2.38
CA GLU A 83 -8.26 -9.42 -1.09
C GLU A 83 -9.36 -8.36 -1.27
N TYR A 84 -9.13 -7.34 -2.09
CA TYR A 84 -10.15 -6.34 -2.41
C TYR A 84 -11.38 -6.97 -3.06
N MET A 85 -11.16 -7.93 -3.96
CA MET A 85 -12.25 -8.63 -4.65
C MET A 85 -12.99 -9.65 -3.77
N ALA A 86 -12.50 -9.93 -2.56
CA ALA A 86 -13.14 -10.79 -1.57
C ALA A 86 -13.96 -10.00 -0.52
N LEU A 87 -13.86 -8.67 -0.49
CA LEU A 87 -14.65 -7.81 0.41
C LEU A 87 -16.15 -8.01 0.20
N GLN A 88 -16.95 -7.94 1.28
CA GLN A 88 -18.41 -8.01 1.17
C GLN A 88 -18.94 -6.82 0.34
N ASP A 89 -20.10 -6.97 -0.31
CA ASP A 89 -20.63 -5.97 -1.26
C ASP A 89 -20.71 -4.56 -0.65
N GLY A 90 -21.19 -4.43 0.60
CA GLY A 90 -21.26 -3.15 1.30
C GLY A 90 -19.89 -2.53 1.62
N GLU A 91 -18.90 -3.35 1.97
CA GLU A 91 -17.53 -2.89 2.23
C GLU A 91 -16.82 -2.46 0.94
N ARG A 92 -17.09 -3.19 -0.14
CA ARG A 92 -16.54 -2.89 -1.47
C ARG A 92 -17.15 -1.62 -2.05
N GLU A 93 -18.45 -1.38 -1.86
CA GLU A 93 -19.10 -0.15 -2.29
C GLU A 93 -18.52 1.07 -1.56
N GLN A 94 -18.29 0.96 -0.25
CA GLN A 94 -17.62 2.00 0.52
C GLN A 94 -16.21 2.27 -0.04
N ALA A 95 -15.38 1.24 -0.18
CA ALA A 95 -14.01 1.40 -0.69
C ALA A 95 -13.99 1.98 -2.12
N ARG A 96 -14.94 1.57 -2.97
CA ARG A 96 -15.12 2.12 -4.33
C ARG A 96 -15.49 3.60 -4.31
N SER A 97 -16.38 4.01 -3.40
CA SER A 97 -16.81 5.40 -3.26
C SER A 97 -15.65 6.33 -2.88
N GLU A 98 -14.68 5.83 -2.11
CA GLU A 98 -13.50 6.58 -1.69
C GLU A 98 -12.40 6.67 -2.77
N LYS A 99 -12.57 5.98 -3.90
CA LYS A 99 -11.64 5.91 -5.04
C LYS A 99 -10.24 5.46 -4.64
N ILE A 100 -10.12 4.18 -4.27
CA ILE A 100 -8.84 3.57 -3.91
C ILE A 100 -7.84 3.57 -5.08
N ALA A 101 -6.59 3.93 -4.79
CA ALA A 101 -5.49 3.90 -5.73
C ALA A 101 -4.34 3.01 -5.22
N PHE A 102 -3.91 2.07 -6.06
CA PHE A 102 -2.71 1.28 -5.87
C PHE A 102 -1.55 1.94 -6.63
N VAL A 103 -0.52 2.34 -5.88
CA VAL A 103 0.64 3.05 -6.40
C VAL A 103 1.84 2.10 -6.31
N ASP A 104 2.35 1.67 -7.47
CA ASP A 104 3.61 0.93 -7.52
C ASP A 104 4.77 1.91 -7.42
N CYS A 105 5.54 1.83 -6.33
CA CYS A 105 6.74 2.65 -6.12
C CYS A 105 8.02 1.81 -6.22
N ASN A 106 7.94 0.58 -6.74
CA ASN A 106 9.04 -0.36 -6.75
C ASN A 106 9.98 -0.06 -7.92
N ALA A 107 11.27 -0.36 -7.76
CA ALA A 107 12.26 -0.22 -8.83
C ALA A 107 12.14 -1.39 -9.84
N VAL A 108 11.05 -1.41 -10.61
CA VAL A 108 10.76 -2.40 -11.65
C VAL A 108 10.96 -1.82 -13.05
N ASN A 109 11.16 -2.67 -14.05
CA ASN A 109 11.27 -2.23 -15.44
C ASN A 109 9.89 -1.94 -16.08
N PRO A 110 9.84 -1.27 -17.25
CA PRO A 110 8.58 -0.92 -17.90
C PRO A 110 7.67 -2.09 -18.26
N GLU A 111 8.23 -3.28 -18.55
CA GLU A 111 7.42 -4.45 -18.84
C GLU A 111 6.74 -5.00 -17.59
N THR A 112 7.46 -5.03 -16.47
CA THR A 112 6.96 -5.49 -15.18
C THR A 112 5.87 -4.56 -14.66
N VAL A 113 6.06 -3.24 -14.70
CA VAL A 113 5.02 -2.32 -14.21
C VAL A 113 3.74 -2.38 -15.05
N LYS A 114 3.84 -2.62 -16.37
CA LYS A 114 2.67 -2.90 -17.23
C LYS A 114 1.95 -4.18 -16.82
N LYS A 115 2.69 -5.26 -16.49
CA LYS A 115 2.09 -6.50 -15.98
C LYS A 115 1.38 -6.28 -14.65
N ILE A 116 1.95 -5.46 -13.77
CA ILE A 116 1.33 -5.09 -12.49
C ILE A 116 0.06 -4.28 -12.75
N GLY A 117 0.10 -3.27 -13.62
CA GLY A 117 -1.08 -2.49 -13.97
C GLY A 117 -2.21 -3.33 -14.58
N ALA A 118 -1.87 -4.36 -15.35
CA ALA A 118 -2.85 -5.29 -15.92
C ALA A 118 -3.62 -6.08 -14.84
N VAL A 119 -3.05 -6.29 -13.64
CA VAL A 119 -3.74 -6.98 -12.53
C VAL A 119 -5.00 -6.24 -12.10
N PHE A 120 -5.00 -4.91 -12.19
CA PHE A 120 -6.11 -4.08 -11.72
C PHE A 120 -7.15 -3.77 -12.81
N GLN A 121 -6.92 -4.21 -14.05
CA GLN A 121 -7.90 -4.03 -15.13
C GLN A 121 -9.21 -4.77 -14.82
N GLY A 122 -10.34 -4.12 -15.09
CA GLY A 122 -11.66 -4.65 -14.76
C GLY A 122 -12.04 -4.54 -13.27
N THR A 123 -11.19 -3.97 -12.44
CA THR A 123 -11.48 -3.64 -11.04
C THR A 123 -11.73 -2.13 -10.90
N PRO A 124 -12.38 -1.66 -9.81
CA PRO A 124 -12.49 -0.23 -9.53
C PRO A 124 -11.21 0.41 -8.97
N ILE A 125 -10.14 -0.37 -8.77
CA ILE A 125 -8.87 0.11 -8.20
C ILE A 125 -8.10 0.87 -9.26
N ILE A 126 -7.74 2.12 -8.97
CA ILE A 126 -6.91 2.94 -9.86
C ILE A 126 -5.46 2.47 -9.72
N PHE A 127 -4.81 2.14 -10.83
CA PHE A 127 -3.37 1.84 -10.84
C PHE A 127 -2.54 3.07 -11.20
N ILE A 128 -1.45 3.30 -10.46
CA ILE A 128 -0.50 4.37 -10.71
C ILE A 128 0.92 3.79 -10.69
N ASP A 129 1.69 4.07 -11.74
CA ASP A 129 3.13 3.85 -11.82
C ASP A 129 3.86 5.07 -11.24
N ALA A 130 4.68 4.87 -10.22
CA ALA A 130 5.42 5.92 -9.53
C ALA A 130 6.88 5.53 -9.26
N ALA A 131 7.75 6.54 -9.16
CA ALA A 131 9.15 6.35 -8.82
C ALA A 131 9.53 7.22 -7.62
N ILE A 132 10.28 6.63 -6.69
CA ILE A 132 10.92 7.38 -5.59
C ILE A 132 12.30 7.80 -6.04
N ILE A 133 12.55 9.11 -6.08
CA ILE A 133 13.84 9.69 -6.45
C ILE A 133 14.50 10.29 -5.21
N GLY A 134 15.66 9.76 -4.82
CA GLY A 134 16.42 10.20 -3.66
C GLY A 134 16.56 9.15 -2.55
N PHE A 135 17.22 9.54 -1.48
CA PHE A 135 17.40 8.72 -0.28
C PHE A 135 16.17 8.80 0.65
N PRO A 136 16.01 7.86 1.60
CA PRO A 136 14.96 7.94 2.61
C PRO A 136 14.93 9.31 3.32
N PRO A 137 13.75 9.96 3.44
CA PRO A 137 13.60 11.32 3.98
C PRO A 137 13.52 11.42 5.52
#